data_AF-A0A2G3L7U5-F1
#
_entry.id   AF-A0A2G3L7U5-F1
#
_cell.length_a   1.000
_cell.length_b   1.000
_cell.length_c   1.000
_cell.angle_alpha   90.00
_cell.angle_beta   90.00
_cell.angle_gamma   90.00
#
_symmetry.space_group_name_H-M   'P 1'
#
loop_
_entity.id
_entity.type
_entity.pdbx_description
1 polymer ?
#
loop_
_entity_poly.entity_id
_entity_poly.type
_entity_poly.pdbx_seq_one_letter_code
_entity_poly.pdbx_strand_id
1 'polypeptide(L)'
;MSERTSFKRDVQGLFSRYVADMNKVKLSNPASTGVQRLYLNDYASVKAFAWQIQVAIHGYDYDSRNEKWLVPAGHRLRKPGAGEGQYVMSAPHPMPPDGPMPQEGIDIFDQWVRDGMPP
;
A
#
# COMPACT_ATOMS: atom_id res chain seq x y z
N MET A 1 -19.98 16.92 5.03
CA MET A 1 -18.78 16.37 5.69
C MET A 1 -18.49 15.05 5.01
N SER A 2 -17.34 14.87 4.36
CA SER A 2 -16.98 13.54 3.83
C SER A 2 -16.77 12.59 5.00
N GLU A 3 -17.47 11.46 4.99
CA GLU A 3 -17.20 10.40 5.96
C GLU A 3 -15.74 9.96 5.81
N ARG A 4 -15.01 9.87 6.93
CA ARG A 4 -13.63 9.36 6.91
C ARG A 4 -13.65 7.89 6.48
N THR A 5 -12.68 7.49 5.67
CA THR A 5 -12.48 6.09 5.28
C THR A 5 -12.08 5.30 6.53
N SER A 6 -12.71 4.16 6.82
CA SER A 6 -12.46 3.33 8.01
C SER A 6 -11.86 1.97 7.64
N PHE A 7 -11.06 1.36 8.53
CA PHE A 7 -10.41 0.09 8.20
C PHE A 7 -11.44 -1.03 7.97
N LYS A 8 -12.38 -1.20 8.90
CA LYS A 8 -13.35 -2.30 8.85
C LYS A 8 -14.29 -2.25 7.64
N ARG A 9 -14.77 -1.07 7.27
CA ARG A 9 -15.74 -0.91 6.17
C ARG A 9 -15.05 -0.88 4.81
N ASP A 10 -13.94 -0.16 4.71
CA ASP A 10 -13.43 0.30 3.43
C ASP A 10 -12.10 -0.39 3.04
N VAL A 11 -11.28 -0.81 4.01
CA VAL A 11 -9.93 -1.36 3.74
C VAL A 11 -9.87 -2.88 3.84
N GLN A 12 -10.48 -3.48 4.87
CA GLN A 12 -10.34 -4.91 5.13
C GLN A 12 -10.78 -5.78 3.94
N GLY A 13 -11.85 -5.35 3.25
CA GLY A 13 -12.37 -6.04 2.06
C GLY A 13 -11.40 -6.02 0.87
N LEU A 14 -10.63 -4.93 0.70
CA LEU A 14 -9.67 -4.78 -0.40
C LEU A 14 -8.61 -5.88 -0.40
N PHE A 15 -8.19 -6.27 0.81
CA PHE A 15 -7.14 -7.26 0.98
C PHE A 15 -7.62 -8.70 1.08
N SER A 16 -8.93 -8.94 1.13
CA SER A 16 -9.54 -10.26 1.37
C SER A 16 -8.91 -11.38 0.53
N ARG A 17 -8.69 -11.13 -0.77
CA ARG A 17 -8.07 -12.09 -1.70
C ARG A 17 -6.59 -12.38 -1.44
N TYR A 18 -5.89 -11.50 -0.72
CA TYR A 18 -4.45 -11.62 -0.46
C TYR A 18 -4.14 -12.14 0.95
N VAL A 19 -5.14 -12.24 1.84
CA VAL A 19 -4.94 -12.64 3.25
C VAL A 19 -4.24 -13.98 3.38
N ALA A 20 -4.64 -14.97 2.56
CA ALA A 20 -4.08 -16.32 2.63
C ALA A 20 -2.60 -16.36 2.24
N ASP A 21 -2.22 -15.63 1.18
CA ASP A 21 -0.84 -15.61 0.69
C ASP A 21 0.07 -14.79 1.61
N MET A 22 -0.47 -13.71 2.19
CA MET A 22 0.30 -12.77 3.00
C MET A 22 0.49 -13.23 4.45
N ASN A 23 -0.29 -14.19 4.95
CA ASN A 23 -0.18 -14.68 6.33
C ASN A 23 1.19 -15.34 6.67
N LYS A 24 1.98 -15.70 5.65
CA LYS A 24 3.35 -16.24 5.79
C LYS A 24 4.44 -15.18 5.69
N VAL A 25 4.10 -13.97 5.21
CA VAL A 25 5.06 -12.90 4.96
C VAL A 25 5.49 -12.28 6.29
N LYS A 26 6.79 -12.19 6.47
CA LYS A 26 7.44 -11.59 7.63
C LYS A 26 8.17 -10.33 7.18
N LEU A 27 7.86 -9.21 7.81
CA LEU A 27 8.44 -7.91 7.50
C LEU A 27 9.11 -7.33 8.74
N SER A 28 10.21 -6.61 8.54
CA SER A 28 10.76 -5.74 9.59
C SER A 28 9.75 -4.65 9.90
N ASN A 29 9.34 -4.55 11.15
CA ASN A 29 8.37 -3.54 11.58
C ASN A 29 9.08 -2.18 11.69
N PRO A 30 8.63 -1.11 11.01
CA PRO A 30 9.29 0.20 11.10
C PRO A 30 9.24 0.81 12.50
N ALA A 31 8.24 0.44 13.31
CA ALA A 31 7.99 0.95 14.64
C ALA A 31 8.68 0.12 15.74
N SER A 32 9.41 -0.96 15.40
CA SER A 32 10.17 -1.75 16.38
C SER A 32 11.40 -2.39 15.75
N THR A 33 12.35 -2.89 16.55
CA THR A 33 13.53 -3.60 16.03
C THR A 33 13.24 -5.05 15.62
N GLY A 34 11.97 -5.47 15.64
CA GLY A 34 11.54 -6.85 15.43
C GLY A 34 10.97 -7.14 14.04
N VAL A 35 10.95 -8.43 13.71
CA VAL A 35 10.24 -8.97 12.54
C VAL A 35 8.83 -9.39 12.97
N GLN A 36 7.81 -8.91 12.27
CA GLN A 36 6.41 -9.25 12.53
C GLN A 36 5.75 -9.79 11.26
N ARG A 37 4.76 -10.68 11.43
CA ARG A 37 3.96 -11.21 10.33
C ARG A 37 2.99 -10.14 9.83
N LEU A 38 2.83 -10.08 8.51
CA LEU A 38 1.84 -9.22 7.87
C LEU A 38 0.48 -9.92 7.86
N TYR A 39 -0.49 -9.34 8.54
CA TYR A 39 -1.87 -9.81 8.58
C TYR A 39 -2.77 -8.74 7.95
N LEU A 40 -3.10 -8.90 6.67
CA LEU A 40 -3.86 -7.88 5.93
C LEU A 40 -5.33 -7.74 6.36
N ASN A 41 -5.84 -8.66 7.18
CA ASN A 41 -7.15 -8.59 7.80
C ASN A 41 -7.14 -7.96 9.20
N ASP A 42 -5.97 -7.66 9.76
CA ASP A 42 -5.79 -7.10 11.11
C ASP A 42 -5.43 -5.62 11.03
N TYR A 43 -6.22 -4.78 11.72
CA TYR A 43 -6.04 -3.32 11.72
C TYR A 43 -4.65 -2.90 12.22
N ALA A 44 -4.18 -3.49 13.33
CA ALA A 44 -2.91 -3.10 13.92
C ALA A 44 -1.73 -3.47 13.02
N SER A 45 -1.80 -4.64 12.37
CA SER A 45 -0.81 -5.09 11.40
C SER A 45 -0.79 -4.21 10.15
N VAL A 46 -1.95 -3.95 9.52
CA VAL A 46 -2.03 -3.10 8.32
C VAL A 46 -1.55 -1.67 8.62
N LYS A 47 -1.90 -1.13 9.78
CA LYS A 47 -1.41 0.17 10.25
C LYS A 47 0.11 0.19 10.43
N ALA A 48 0.68 -0.83 11.07
CA ALA A 48 2.12 -0.91 11.31
C ALA A 48 2.95 -1.02 10.01
N PHE A 49 2.36 -1.61 8.97
CA PHE A 49 3.01 -1.85 7.68
C PHE A 49 2.48 -0.97 6.53
N ALA A 50 1.71 0.08 6.83
CA ALA A 50 1.00 0.87 5.82
C ALA A 50 1.95 1.38 4.71
N TRP A 51 3.13 1.89 5.10
CA TRP A 51 4.13 2.35 4.14
C TRP A 51 4.63 1.23 3.22
N GLN A 52 4.98 0.06 3.76
CA GLN A 52 5.43 -1.07 2.94
C GLN A 52 4.34 -1.55 1.99
N ILE A 53 3.08 -1.53 2.43
CA ILE A 53 1.93 -1.87 1.59
C ILE A 53 1.79 -0.85 0.46
N GLN A 54 1.89 0.46 0.74
CA GLN A 54 1.86 1.48 -0.31
C GLN A 54 3.02 1.31 -1.31
N VAL A 55 4.25 1.07 -0.84
CA VAL A 55 5.40 0.81 -1.72
C VAL A 55 5.18 -0.44 -2.59
N ALA A 56 4.61 -1.50 -2.02
CA ALA A 56 4.26 -2.73 -2.72
C ALA A 56 3.26 -2.50 -3.86
N ILE A 57 2.28 -1.62 -3.64
CA ILE A 57 1.22 -1.30 -4.60
C ILE A 57 1.77 -0.35 -5.68
N HIS A 58 2.32 0.79 -5.27
CA HIS A 58 2.74 1.88 -6.17
C HIS A 58 4.09 1.64 -6.85
N GLY A 59 4.84 0.63 -6.40
CA GLY A 59 6.12 0.27 -7.00
C GLY A 59 6.04 -0.14 -8.47
N TYR A 60 4.83 -0.41 -8.99
CA TYR A 60 4.58 -0.71 -10.41
C TYR A 60 4.02 0.46 -11.21
N ASP A 61 3.84 1.64 -10.60
CA ASP A 61 3.36 2.85 -11.28
C ASP A 61 4.38 3.37 -12.31
N TYR A 62 5.63 2.94 -12.18
CA TYR A 62 6.73 3.28 -13.07
C TYR A 62 7.22 2.06 -13.84
N ASP A 63 7.15 2.13 -15.16
CA ASP A 63 7.75 1.14 -16.06
C ASP A 63 9.22 1.51 -16.27
N SER A 64 10.09 0.88 -15.49
CA SER A 64 11.54 1.11 -15.53
C SER A 64 12.20 0.69 -16.83
N ARG A 65 11.56 -0.19 -17.63
CA ARG A 65 12.11 -0.62 -18.93
C ARG A 65 11.91 0.43 -20.01
N ASN A 66 10.81 1.14 -19.95
CA ASN A 66 10.45 2.18 -20.92
C ASN A 66 10.55 3.61 -20.35
N GLU A 67 11.10 3.75 -19.14
CA GLU A 67 11.28 5.00 -18.40
C GLU A 67 10.02 5.89 -18.36
N LYS A 68 8.85 5.28 -18.16
CA LYS A 68 7.56 5.97 -18.24
C LYS A 68 6.68 5.69 -17.04
N TRP A 69 5.87 6.69 -16.68
CA TRP A 69 4.80 6.55 -15.70
C TRP A 69 3.58 5.89 -16.34
N LEU A 70 3.03 4.87 -15.68
CA LEU A 70 1.81 4.18 -16.08
C LEU A 70 0.55 4.86 -15.52
N VAL A 71 0.71 5.72 -14.51
CA VAL A 71 -0.38 6.45 -13.86
C VAL A 71 -0.17 7.97 -13.87
N PRO A 72 -1.25 8.77 -13.84
CA PRO A 72 -1.19 10.22 -13.65
C PRO A 72 -0.48 10.62 -12.36
N ALA A 73 0.08 11.84 -12.32
CA ALA A 73 0.82 12.32 -11.15
C ALA A 73 0.04 12.31 -9.83
N GLY A 74 -1.29 12.45 -9.89
CA GLY A 74 -2.17 12.43 -8.71
C GLY A 74 -2.25 11.08 -7.98
N HIS A 75 -1.93 9.98 -8.66
CA HIS A 75 -1.97 8.62 -8.09
C HIS A 75 -0.57 8.09 -7.70
N ARG A 76 0.49 8.88 -7.93
CA ARG A 76 1.86 8.44 -7.64
C ARG A 76 2.17 8.63 -6.16
N LEU A 77 2.64 7.57 -5.53
CA LEU A 77 3.10 7.62 -4.15
C LEU A 77 4.39 8.42 -4.03
N ARG A 78 4.36 9.50 -3.25
CA ARG A 78 5.54 10.31 -2.90
C ARG A 78 6.38 9.58 -1.84
N LYS A 79 7.71 9.72 -1.94
CA LYS A 79 8.61 9.22 -0.90
C LYS A 79 8.52 10.10 0.37
N PRO A 80 8.48 9.52 1.59
CA PRO A 80 8.49 10.26 2.85
C PRO A 80 9.69 11.20 2.93
N GLY A 81 9.46 12.45 3.35
CA GLY A 81 10.50 13.47 3.49
C GLY A 81 11.13 13.95 2.18
N ALA A 82 10.63 13.50 1.03
CA ALA A 82 11.19 13.82 -0.26
C ALA A 82 10.58 15.11 -0.86
N GLY A 83 11.40 15.88 -1.58
CA GLY A 83 10.96 17.09 -2.29
C GLY A 83 10.01 16.78 -3.46
N GLU A 84 9.49 17.84 -4.09
CA GLU A 84 8.63 17.69 -5.27
C GLU A 84 9.31 16.83 -6.35
N GLY A 85 8.54 15.90 -6.94
CA GLY A 85 9.03 15.03 -8.02
C GLY A 85 9.62 13.69 -7.57
N GLN A 86 9.80 13.44 -6.27
CA GLN A 86 10.35 12.18 -5.77
C GLN A 86 9.27 11.15 -5.41
N TYR A 87 9.07 10.21 -6.33
CA TYR A 87 8.04 9.17 -6.24
C TYR A 87 8.64 7.78 -6.07
N VAL A 88 7.84 6.84 -5.58
CA VAL A 88 8.17 5.41 -5.59
C VAL A 88 8.15 4.91 -7.04
N MET A 89 9.20 4.17 -7.42
CA MET A 89 9.46 3.72 -8.79
C MET A 89 9.74 2.22 -8.90
N SER A 90 9.70 1.50 -7.77
CA SER A 90 10.04 0.08 -7.73
C SER A 90 9.34 -0.62 -6.58
N ALA A 91 8.72 -1.76 -6.86
CA ALA A 91 8.20 -2.68 -5.85
C ALA A 91 9.30 -3.66 -5.41
N PRO A 92 9.30 -4.10 -4.14
CA PRO A 92 10.28 -5.06 -3.62
C PRO A 92 9.98 -6.52 -3.99
N HIS A 93 8.87 -6.79 -4.68
CA HIS A 93 8.41 -8.13 -5.08
C HIS A 93 7.93 -8.14 -6.54
N PRO A 94 7.66 -9.31 -7.15
CA PRO A 94 6.99 -9.40 -8.44
C PRO A 94 5.49 -9.09 -8.35
N MET A 95 4.92 -8.63 -9.46
CA MET A 95 3.47 -8.39 -9.57
C MET A 95 2.74 -9.74 -9.54
N PRO A 96 1.59 -9.85 -8.85
CA PRO A 96 0.81 -11.08 -8.85
C PRO A 96 0.31 -11.43 -10.26
N PRO A 97 0.09 -12.73 -10.54
CA PRO A 97 -0.31 -13.22 -11.87
C PRO A 97 -1.65 -12.64 -12.35
N ASP A 98 -2.56 -12.31 -11.43
CA ASP A 98 -3.86 -11.70 -11.72
C ASP A 98 -3.79 -10.17 -11.91
N GLY A 99 -2.58 -9.60 -11.92
CA GLY A 99 -2.34 -8.17 -12.08
C GLY A 99 -2.51 -7.35 -10.79
N PRO A 100 -2.31 -6.03 -10.87
CA PRO A 100 -2.31 -5.15 -9.70
C PRO A 100 -3.70 -5.02 -9.06
N MET A 101 -3.75 -4.46 -7.85
CA MET A 101 -5.01 -4.01 -7.26
C MET A 101 -5.66 -2.96 -8.18
N PRO A 102 -7.01 -2.97 -8.37
CA PRO A 102 -7.70 -1.92 -9.10
C PRO A 102 -7.45 -0.54 -8.48
N GLN A 103 -7.34 0.51 -9.32
CA GLN A 103 -7.03 1.87 -8.86
C GLN A 103 -7.98 2.38 -7.77
N GLU A 104 -9.27 2.06 -7.86
CA GLU A 104 -10.26 2.43 -6.83
C GLU A 104 -9.89 1.90 -5.44
N GLY A 105 -9.43 0.65 -5.35
CA GLY A 105 -8.97 0.07 -4.08
C GLY A 105 -7.70 0.75 -3.56
N ILE A 106 -6.78 1.09 -4.47
CA ILE A 106 -5.56 1.84 -4.14
C ILE A 106 -5.93 3.21 -3.56
N ASP A 107 -6.83 3.94 -4.22
CA ASP A 107 -7.27 5.28 -3.80
C ASP A 107 -7.98 5.24 -2.43
N ILE A 108 -8.80 4.21 -2.16
CA ILE A 108 -9.42 4.00 -0.84
C ILE A 108 -8.34 3.79 0.23
N PHE A 109 -7.36 2.93 -0.02
CA PHE A 109 -6.29 2.66 0.93
C PHE A 109 -5.43 3.90 1.18
N ASP A 110 -5.04 4.63 0.14
CA ASP A 110 -4.30 5.89 0.25
C ASP A 110 -5.08 6.95 1.01
N GLN A 111 -6.39 7.05 0.79
CA GLN A 111 -7.23 7.97 1.54
C GLN A 111 -7.31 7.56 3.02
N TRP A 112 -7.42 6.28 3.33
CA TRP A 112 -7.37 5.80 4.72
C TRP A 112 -6.04 6.13 5.41
N VAL A 113 -4.91 5.97 4.71
CA VAL A 113 -3.60 6.38 5.22
C VAL A 113 -3.55 7.90 5.45
N ARG A 114 -4.07 8.69 4.49
CA ARG A 114 -4.14 10.16 4.57
C ARG A 114 -5.05 10.64 5.71
N ASP A 115 -6.13 9.92 6.00
CA ASP A 115 -7.07 10.20 7.09
C ASP A 115 -6.51 9.87 8.48
N GLY A 116 -5.27 9.37 8.57
CA GLY A 116 -4.61 9.01 9.81
C GLY A 116 -4.92 7.59 10.27
N MET A 117 -5.35 6.72 9.35
CA MET A 117 -5.61 5.29 9.58
C MET A 117 -6.62 5.04 10.72
N PRO A 118 -7.85 5.57 10.63
CA PRO A 118 -8.88 5.30 11.64
C PRO A 118 -9.33 3.81 11.60
N PRO A 119 -9.69 3.23 12.75
CA PRO A 119 -10.13 1.83 12.83
C PRO A 119 -11.43 1.55 12.07
#